data_AF-A0A7D5UJY8-F1
#
_entry.id   AF-A0A7D5UJY8-F1
#
_cell.length_a   1.000
_cell.length_b   1.000
_cell.length_c   1.000
_cell.angle_alpha   90.00
_cell.angle_beta   90.00
_cell.angle_gamma   90.00
#
_symmetry.space_group_name_H-M   'P 1'
#
loop_
_entity.id
_entity.type
_entity.pdbx_description
1 polymer ?
#
loop_
_entity_poly.entity_id
_entity_poly.type
_entity_poly.pdbx_seq_one_letter_code
_entity_poly.pdbx_strand_id
1 'polypeptide(L)'
;MSFTAITLEAALAIEPTKLSGVIDGIPVNPANPPASDIKHDERETEEMILWWRQPYLEWDSGGRWEVRCLDGGAWDRPTFIGSHEELASAIELAKKPTRAYAIGEMQALENGEALMRSLGVNE
;
A
#
# COMPACT_ATOMS: atom_id res chain seq x y z
N MET A 1 9.29 12.78 -6.84
CA MET A 1 10.12 11.72 -6.21
C MET A 1 10.60 10.77 -7.31
N SER A 2 11.84 10.31 -7.24
CA SER A 2 12.38 9.31 -8.18
C SER A 2 12.43 7.98 -7.46
N PHE A 3 11.66 7.00 -7.95
CA PHE A 3 11.74 5.64 -7.47
C PHE A 3 12.68 4.87 -8.40
N THR A 4 13.81 4.40 -7.88
CA THR A 4 14.69 3.50 -8.63
C THR A 4 14.10 2.10 -8.54
N ALA A 5 13.61 1.58 -9.67
CA ALA A 5 13.17 0.20 -9.75
C ALA A 5 14.38 -0.74 -9.64
N ILE A 6 14.27 -1.75 -8.78
CA ILE A 6 15.29 -2.78 -8.58
C ILE A 6 14.61 -4.16 -8.55
N THR A 7 15.33 -5.19 -8.98
CA THR A 7 14.82 -6.57 -8.92
C THR A 7 14.86 -7.09 -7.48
N LEU A 8 13.98 -8.04 -7.16
CA LEU A 8 14.02 -8.72 -5.87
C LEU A 8 15.39 -9.38 -5.61
N GLU A 9 15.97 -10.00 -6.62
CA GLU A 9 17.29 -10.64 -6.54
C GLU A 9 18.39 -9.65 -6.13
N ALA A 10 18.40 -8.45 -6.75
CA ALA A 10 19.35 -7.40 -6.39
C ALA A 10 19.09 -6.87 -4.97
N ALA A 11 17.82 -6.73 -4.58
CA ALA A 11 17.44 -6.26 -3.25
C ALA A 11 17.87 -7.22 -2.14
N LEU A 12 17.79 -8.53 -2.36
CA LEU A 12 18.22 -9.55 -1.39
C LEU A 12 19.73 -9.53 -1.08
N ALA A 13 20.53 -8.91 -1.95
CA ALA A 13 21.97 -8.72 -1.72
C ALA A 13 22.30 -7.46 -0.88
N ILE A 14 21.29 -6.66 -0.53
CA ILE A 14 21.45 -5.39 0.20
C ILE A 14 20.96 -5.59 1.65
N GLU A 15 21.71 -5.08 2.62
CA GLU A 15 21.26 -5.08 4.02
C GLU A 15 19.92 -4.33 4.16
N PRO A 16 18.93 -4.88 4.90
CA PRO A 16 17.59 -4.29 5.01
C PRO A 16 17.57 -2.79 5.39
N THR A 17 18.47 -2.37 6.28
CA THR A 17 18.59 -0.97 6.73
C THR A 17 19.15 -0.02 5.67
N LYS A 18 19.79 -0.54 4.62
CA LYS A 18 20.37 0.21 3.50
C LYS A 18 19.56 0.06 2.21
N LEU A 19 18.63 -0.89 2.17
CA LEU A 19 17.78 -1.13 1.02
C LEU A 19 16.78 0.02 0.89
N SER A 20 16.72 0.64 -0.28
CA SER A 20 15.65 1.57 -0.67
C SER A 20 15.44 1.48 -2.17
N GLY A 21 14.19 1.43 -2.62
CA GLY A 21 13.85 1.28 -4.04
C GLY A 21 12.41 0.86 -4.25
N VAL A 22 12.08 0.53 -5.49
CA VAL A 22 10.78 -0.08 -5.84
C VAL A 22 11.02 -1.48 -6.39
N ILE A 23 10.35 -2.46 -5.78
CA ILE A 23 10.40 -3.87 -6.18
C ILE A 23 8.98 -4.28 -6.55
N ASP A 24 8.77 -4.75 -7.78
CA ASP A 24 7.44 -5.13 -8.28
C ASP A 24 6.35 -4.06 -8.08
N GLY A 25 6.71 -2.78 -8.19
CA GLY A 25 5.79 -1.66 -7.97
C GLY A 25 5.54 -1.31 -6.49
N ILE A 26 6.21 -1.99 -5.56
CA ILE A 26 6.11 -1.77 -4.12
C ILE A 26 7.31 -0.94 -3.64
N PRO A 27 7.09 0.27 -3.08
CA PRO A 27 8.14 1.02 -2.42
C PRO A 27 8.66 0.29 -1.17
N VAL A 28 9.99 0.16 -1.08
CA VAL A 28 10.69 -0.42 0.07
C VAL A 28 11.57 0.63 0.70
N ASN A 29 11.40 0.87 2.01
CA ASN A 29 12.00 1.97 2.76
C ASN A 29 11.96 3.28 1.96
N PRO A 30 10.76 3.76 1.59
CA PRO A 30 10.65 5.03 0.88
C PRO A 30 11.23 6.15 1.74
N ALA A 31 11.89 7.12 1.11
CA ALA A 31 12.48 8.25 1.84
C ALA A 31 11.42 9.14 2.51
N ASN A 32 10.24 9.24 1.90
CA ASN A 32 9.10 10.04 2.36
C ASN A 32 7.84 9.16 2.41
N PRO A 33 7.71 8.23 3.38
CA PRO A 33 6.48 7.47 3.56
C PRO A 33 5.32 8.40 3.95
N PRO A 34 4.06 7.94 3.82
CA PRO A 34 2.92 8.71 4.28
C PRO A 34 2.98 8.96 5.80
N ALA A 35 2.58 10.15 6.22
CA ALA A 35 2.65 10.56 7.63
C ALA A 35 1.74 9.71 8.51
N SER A 36 2.23 9.32 9.69
CA SER A 36 1.54 8.44 10.65
C SER A 36 0.75 9.17 11.73
N ASP A 37 0.63 10.49 11.64
CA ASP A 37 0.00 11.36 12.64
C ASP A 37 -0.89 12.45 12.01
N ILE A 38 -1.28 12.27 10.74
CA ILE A 38 -2.15 13.18 9.99
C ILE A 38 -3.49 12.50 9.72
N LYS A 39 -4.59 13.12 10.15
CA LYS A 39 -5.95 12.64 9.87
C LYS A 39 -6.24 12.66 8.38
N HIS A 40 -7.03 11.71 7.90
CA HIS A 40 -7.41 11.59 6.49
C HIS A 40 -7.87 12.92 5.86
N ASP A 41 -8.78 13.63 6.53
CA ASP A 41 -9.34 14.90 6.04
C ASP A 41 -8.35 16.09 6.11
N GLU A 42 -7.20 15.92 6.75
CA GLU A 42 -6.13 16.91 6.90
C GLU A 42 -4.95 16.62 5.95
N ARG A 43 -5.03 15.58 5.09
CA ARG A 43 -3.95 15.17 4.18
C ARG A 43 -3.92 16.02 2.91
N GLU A 44 -2.69 16.28 2.46
CA GLU A 44 -2.45 16.97 1.19
C GLU A 44 -2.85 16.10 0.00
N THR A 45 -3.30 16.75 -1.08
CA THR A 45 -3.80 16.05 -2.27
C THR A 45 -2.70 15.22 -2.94
N GLU A 46 -1.46 15.71 -2.95
CA GLU A 46 -0.30 15.02 -3.51
C GLU A 46 0.06 13.75 -2.74
N GLU A 47 -0.07 13.76 -1.41
CA GLU A 47 0.11 12.57 -0.58
C GLU A 47 -0.96 11.54 -0.91
N MET A 48 -2.22 11.97 -1.00
CA MET A 48 -3.35 11.13 -1.37
C MET A 48 -3.17 10.50 -2.77
N ILE A 49 -2.78 11.29 -3.77
CA ILE A 49 -2.54 10.75 -5.13
C ILE A 49 -1.45 9.69 -5.13
N LEU A 50 -0.39 9.90 -4.35
CA LEU A 50 0.78 9.02 -4.38
C LEU A 50 0.60 7.75 -3.53
N TRP A 51 -0.05 7.88 -2.38
CA TRP A 51 -0.05 6.85 -1.35
C TRP A 51 -1.39 6.16 -1.15
N TRP A 52 -2.49 6.75 -1.64
CA TRP A 52 -3.80 6.15 -1.46
C TRP A 52 -3.85 4.77 -2.10
N ARG A 53 -4.08 3.75 -1.26
CA ARG A 53 -4.12 2.33 -1.62
C ARG A 53 -2.81 1.80 -2.22
N GLN A 54 -1.70 2.50 -2.04
CA GLN A 54 -0.36 2.05 -2.41
C GLN A 54 0.31 1.42 -1.17
N PRO A 55 0.45 0.09 -1.11
CA PRO A 55 1.20 -0.54 -0.04
C PRO A 55 2.69 -0.28 -0.19
N TYR A 56 3.38 -0.24 0.94
CA TYR A 56 4.82 -0.04 1.04
C TYR A 56 5.40 -0.80 2.23
N LEU A 57 6.71 -1.03 2.18
CA LEU A 57 7.45 -1.75 3.21
C LEU A 57 8.37 -0.79 3.97
N GLU A 58 8.44 -0.97 5.28
CA GLU A 58 9.43 -0.33 6.16
C GLU A 58 10.17 -1.39 6.97
N TRP A 59 11.49 -1.26 7.08
CA TRP A 59 12.29 -2.08 7.97
C TRP A 59 12.21 -1.51 9.39
N ASP A 60 11.67 -2.30 10.33
CA ASP A 60 11.56 -1.90 11.72
C ASP A 60 12.86 -2.11 12.51
N SER A 61 12.93 -1.54 13.72
CA SER A 61 14.03 -1.77 14.65
C SER A 61 14.03 -3.17 15.27
N GLY A 62 12.95 -3.93 15.09
CA GLY A 62 12.77 -5.31 15.57
C GLY A 62 13.32 -6.37 14.61
N GLY A 63 13.82 -5.96 13.43
CA GLY A 63 14.36 -6.87 12.43
C GLY A 63 13.30 -7.48 11.52
N ARG A 64 12.21 -6.76 11.24
CA ARG A 64 11.11 -7.21 10.37
C ARG A 64 10.72 -6.14 9.35
N TRP A 65 10.23 -6.61 8.21
CA TRP A 65 9.54 -5.79 7.22
C TRP A 65 8.10 -5.59 7.65
N GLU A 66 7.72 -4.37 8.01
CA GLU A 66 6.33 -3.97 8.18
C GLU A 66 5.71 -3.61 6.83
N VAL A 67 4.53 -4.13 6.58
CA VAL A 67 3.72 -3.79 5.40
C VAL A 67 2.65 -2.81 5.84
N ARG A 68 2.64 -1.63 5.22
CA ARG A 68 1.71 -0.54 5.54
C ARG A 68 1.03 -0.02 4.30
N CYS A 69 -0.16 0.53 4.46
CA CYS A 69 -0.91 1.12 3.35
C CYS A 69 -1.82 2.25 3.83
N LEU A 70 -1.85 3.35 3.09
CA LEU A 70 -2.83 4.42 3.32
C LEU A 70 -4.14 4.04 2.60
N ASP A 71 -5.00 3.27 3.26
CA ASP A 71 -6.23 2.71 2.67
C ASP A 71 -7.52 3.09 3.42
N GLY A 72 -7.43 3.94 4.43
CA GLY A 72 -8.55 4.35 5.29
C GLY A 72 -8.92 3.35 6.39
N GLY A 73 -8.15 2.28 6.59
CA GLY A 73 -8.33 1.37 7.72
C GLY A 73 -8.03 2.01 9.08
N ALA A 74 -7.14 3.01 9.11
CA ALA A 74 -6.93 3.92 10.24
C ALA A 74 -7.16 5.37 9.82
N TRP A 75 -7.65 6.18 10.75
CA TRP A 75 -8.05 7.57 10.46
C TRP A 75 -6.86 8.53 10.36
N ASP A 76 -5.80 8.29 11.14
CA ASP A 76 -4.68 9.22 11.38
C ASP A 76 -3.33 8.68 10.90
N ARG A 77 -3.29 7.47 10.33
CA ARG A 77 -2.05 6.81 9.92
C ARG A 77 -2.28 5.78 8.83
N PRO A 78 -1.22 5.35 8.13
CA PRO A 78 -1.25 4.14 7.32
C PRO A 78 -1.63 2.92 8.16
N THR A 79 -2.51 2.08 7.63
CA THR A 79 -2.92 0.82 8.23
C THR A 79 -1.72 -0.14 8.26
N PHE A 80 -1.44 -0.71 9.43
CA PHE A 80 -0.50 -1.82 9.55
C PHE A 80 -1.18 -3.10 9.06
N ILE A 81 -0.67 -3.68 7.97
CA ILE A 81 -1.22 -4.88 7.34
C ILE A 81 -0.63 -6.14 7.97
N GLY A 82 0.65 -6.12 8.31
CA GLY A 82 1.38 -7.25 8.91
C GLY A 82 2.88 -7.06 8.82
N SER A 83 3.65 -8.05 9.30
CA SER A 83 5.11 -8.01 9.19
C SER A 83 5.74 -9.39 8.96
N HIS A 84 6.86 -9.41 8.25
CA HIS A 84 7.63 -10.62 7.90
C HIS A 84 9.12 -10.41 8.12
N GLU A 85 9.85 -11.49 8.43
CA GLU A 85 11.33 -11.46 8.49
C GLU A 85 11.93 -11.39 7.08
N GLU A 86 11.31 -12.08 6.12
CA GLU A 86 11.78 -12.18 4.74
C GLU A 86 11.14 -11.11 3.84
N LEU A 87 11.97 -10.44 3.04
CA LEU A 87 11.54 -9.41 2.09
C LEU A 87 10.52 -9.94 1.06
N ALA A 88 10.77 -11.13 0.50
CA ALA A 88 9.89 -11.74 -0.49
C ALA A 88 8.47 -11.97 0.09
N SER A 89 8.40 -12.50 1.31
CA SER A 89 7.12 -12.73 2.00
C SER A 89 6.35 -11.43 2.26
N ALA A 90 7.06 -10.35 2.63
CA ALA A 90 6.45 -9.03 2.81
C ALA A 90 5.92 -8.44 1.49
N ILE A 91 6.64 -8.60 0.38
CA ILE A 91 6.20 -8.17 -0.95
C ILE A 91 4.94 -8.94 -1.37
N GLU A 92 4.91 -10.26 -1.17
CA GLU A 92 3.74 -11.07 -1.48
C GLU A 92 2.52 -10.72 -0.62
N LEU A 93 2.73 -10.27 0.63
CA LEU A 93 1.65 -9.69 1.43
C LEU A 93 1.19 -8.34 0.86
N ALA A 94 2.11 -7.46 0.48
CA ALA A 94 1.81 -6.14 -0.08
C ALA A 94 1.03 -6.21 -1.41
N LYS A 95 1.23 -7.25 -2.22
CA LYS A 95 0.48 -7.46 -3.48
C LYS A 95 -0.98 -7.85 -3.27
N LYS A 96 -1.38 -8.25 -2.05
CA LYS A 96 -2.76 -8.67 -1.76
C LYS A 96 -3.64 -7.45 -1.49
N PRO A 97 -4.90 -7.47 -1.94
CA PRO A 97 -5.85 -6.42 -1.58
C PRO A 97 -6.04 -6.37 -0.07
N THR A 98 -6.07 -5.17 0.51
CA THR A 98 -6.44 -5.00 1.92
C THR A 98 -7.93 -5.27 2.09
N ARG A 99 -8.37 -5.61 3.32
CA ARG A 99 -9.80 -5.85 3.59
C ARG A 99 -10.65 -4.61 3.32
N ALA A 100 -10.16 -3.43 3.71
CA ALA A 100 -10.85 -2.16 3.47
C ALA A 100 -11.00 -1.90 1.96
N TYR A 101 -9.93 -2.15 1.20
CA TYR A 101 -9.95 -2.08 -0.26
C TYR A 101 -10.95 -3.06 -0.88
N ALA A 102 -10.87 -4.35 -0.52
CA ALA A 102 -11.71 -5.39 -1.08
C ALA A 102 -13.21 -5.13 -0.83
N ILE A 103 -13.57 -4.65 0.36
CA ILE A 103 -14.95 -4.26 0.67
C ILE A 103 -15.40 -3.08 -0.19
N GLY A 104 -14.55 -2.05 -0.33
CA GLY A 104 -14.86 -0.89 -1.17
C GLY A 104 -15.03 -1.25 -2.64
N GLU A 105 -14.21 -2.14 -3.18
CA GLU A 105 -14.34 -2.62 -4.56
C GLU A 105 -15.63 -3.41 -4.78
N MET A 106 -15.95 -4.35 -3.88
CA MET A 106 -17.20 -5.11 -3.95
C MET A 106 -18.41 -4.18 -3.90
N GLN A 107 -18.44 -3.21 -2.99
CA GLN A 107 -19.51 -2.22 -2.90
C GLN A 107 -19.62 -1.36 -4.16
N ALA A 108 -18.49 -0.93 -4.74
CA ALA A 108 -18.50 -0.15 -5.97
C ALA A 108 -19.05 -0.96 -7.15
N LEU A 109 -18.71 -2.25 -7.24
CA LEU A 109 -19.24 -3.17 -8.24
C LEU A 109 -20.75 -3.36 -8.07
N GLU A 110 -21.20 -3.68 -6.85
CA GLU A 110 -22.61 -3.85 -6.51
C GLU A 110 -23.43 -2.58 -6.82
N ASN A 111 -22.90 -1.41 -6.46
CA ASN A 111 -23.53 -0.12 -6.75
C ASN A 111 -23.58 0.18 -8.25
N GLY A 112 -22.51 -0.15 -8.98
CA GLY A 112 -22.45 -0.03 -10.44
C GLY A 112 -23.48 -0.93 -11.13
N GLU A 113 -23.55 -2.21 -10.71
CA GLU A 113 -24.57 -3.14 -11.20
C GLU A 113 -25.99 -2.67 -10.89
N ALA A 114 -26.23 -2.19 -9.66
CA ALA A 114 -27.53 -1.65 -9.27
C ALA A 114 -27.92 -0.43 -10.11
N LEU A 115 -26.96 0.47 -10.39
CA LEU A 115 -27.16 1.62 -11.26
C LEU A 115 -27.50 1.17 -12.68
N MET A 116 -26.73 0.27 -13.28
CA MET A 116 -26.99 -0.25 -14.63
C MET A 116 -28.37 -0.91 -14.75
N ARG A 117 -28.77 -1.69 -13.73
CA ARG A 117 -30.14 -2.24 -13.64
C ARG A 117 -31.21 -1.16 -13.58
N SER A 118 -31.01 -0.12 -12.76
CA SER A 118 -31.97 0.98 -12.63
C SER A 118 -32.12 1.82 -13.90
N LEU A 119 -31.05 1.94 -14.68
CA LEU A 119 -31.03 2.68 -15.94
C LEU A 119 -31.59 1.85 -17.11
N GLY A 120 -31.94 0.59 -16.89
CA GLY A 120 -32.43 -0.31 -17.94
C GLY A 120 -31.35 -0.66 -18.97
N VAL A 121 -30.07 -0.43 -18.65
CA VAL A 121 -28.92 -0.78 -19.47
C VAL A 121 -28.39 -2.12 -18.96
N ASN A 122 -29.18 -3.17 -19.08
CA ASN A 122 -28.67 -4.53 -19.00
C ASN A 122 -28.61 -5.04 -20.44
N GLU A 123 -27.44 -5.48 -20.91
CA GLU A 123 -27.38 -6.37 -22.09
C GLU A 123 -28.14 -7.67 -21.81
#